data_AF-A0A944E704-F1
#
_entry.id   AF-A0A944E704-F1
#
_cell.length_a   1.000
_cell.length_b   1.000
_cell.length_c   1.000
_cell.angle_alpha   90.00
_cell.angle_beta   90.00
_cell.angle_gamma   90.00
#
_symmetry.space_group_name_H-M   'P 1'
#
loop_
_entity.id
_entity.type
_entity.pdbx_description
1 polymer ?
#
loop_
_entity_poly.entity_id
_entity_poly.type
_entity_poly.pdbx_seq_one_letter_code
_entity_poly.pdbx_strand_id
1 'polypeptide(L)'
;MAPGLALAVVFLQGWLKFVSREPPNGKKHGLKMEDSIWWIDWIVTASIALVVLVTAASYDGKPTATLQVGLGFGVLFLGYSVIPFFVRQVCYDGRGKIKSWKHIAVLNFAGMAILLSSAAVGANVNGV
;
A
#
# COMPACT_ATOMS: atom_id res chain seq x y z
N MET A 1 -7.65 -11.40 18.18
CA MET A 1 -6.79 -10.71 17.19
C MET A 1 -7.11 -11.09 15.74
N ALA A 2 -7.22 -12.38 15.39
CA ALA A 2 -7.43 -12.83 14.00
C ALA A 2 -8.63 -12.20 13.23
N PRO A 3 -9.86 -12.09 13.78
CA PRO A 3 -10.98 -11.53 13.02
C PRO A 3 -10.85 -10.02 12.78
N GLY A 4 -10.29 -9.26 13.72
CA GLY A 4 -10.05 -7.82 13.55
C GLY A 4 -8.99 -7.54 12.47
N LEU A 5 -7.96 -8.38 12.38
CA LEU A 5 -6.94 -8.27 11.34
C LEU A 5 -7.51 -8.56 9.95
N ALA A 6 -8.34 -9.61 9.83
CA ALA A 6 -9.01 -9.94 8.58
C ALA A 6 -9.94 -8.80 8.10
N LEU A 7 -10.70 -8.19 9.02
CA LEU A 7 -11.53 -7.02 8.71
C LEU A 7 -10.70 -5.83 8.23
N ALA A 8 -9.57 -5.55 8.87
CA ALA A 8 -8.65 -4.48 8.44
C ALA A 8 -8.09 -4.74 7.04
N VAL A 9 -7.66 -5.98 6.74
CA VAL A 9 -7.18 -6.36 5.39
C VAL A 9 -8.26 -6.15 4.35
N VAL A 10 -9.47 -6.66 4.60
CA VAL A 10 -10.60 -6.55 3.67
C VAL A 10 -10.96 -5.08 3.43
N PHE A 11 -11.01 -4.28 4.49
CA PHE A 11 -11.29 -2.85 4.39
C PHE A 11 -10.21 -2.12 3.57
N LEU A 12 -8.94 -2.32 3.88
CA LEU A 12 -7.83 -1.66 3.18
C LEU A 12 -7.74 -2.07 1.71
N GLN A 13 -7.89 -3.36 1.41
CA GLN A 13 -7.95 -3.84 0.02
C GLN A 13 -9.16 -3.26 -0.71
N GLY A 14 -10.34 -3.25 -0.06
CA GLY A 14 -11.57 -2.70 -0.61
C GLY A 14 -11.45 -1.21 -0.93
N TRP A 15 -10.90 -0.44 0.01
CA TRP A 15 -10.67 1.00 -0.13
C TRP A 15 -9.71 1.31 -1.28
N LEU A 16 -8.56 0.65 -1.34
CA LEU A 16 -7.59 0.86 -2.41
C LEU A 16 -8.14 0.46 -3.78
N LYS A 17 -8.89 -0.64 -3.86
CA LYS A 17 -9.59 -1.05 -5.08
C LYS A 17 -10.67 -0.04 -5.50
N PHE A 18 -11.32 0.62 -4.54
CA PHE A 18 -12.30 1.67 -4.82
C PHE A 18 -11.64 2.93 -5.36
N VAL A 19 -10.61 3.44 -4.68
CA VAL A 19 -9.86 4.65 -5.11
C VAL A 19 -9.16 4.43 -6.45
N SER A 20 -8.69 3.21 -6.72
CA SER A 20 -8.10 2.85 -8.01
C SER A 20 -9.14 2.73 -9.14
N ARG A 21 -10.44 2.79 -8.87
CA ARG A 21 -11.49 2.72 -9.92
C ARG A 21 -11.97 4.08 -10.39
N GLU A 22 -11.63 5.13 -9.67
CA GLU A 22 -11.94 6.49 -10.10
C GLU A 22 -11.27 6.80 -11.44
N PRO A 23 -12.04 7.30 -12.43
CA PRO A 23 -11.51 7.56 -13.74
C PRO A 23 -10.53 8.76 -13.74
N PRO A 24 -9.64 8.85 -14.74
CA PRO A 24 -8.84 10.05 -15.00
C PRO A 24 -9.72 11.29 -15.19
N ASN A 25 -9.23 12.45 -14.75
CA ASN A 25 -9.92 13.73 -14.95
C ASN A 25 -10.32 13.91 -16.42
N GLY A 26 -11.62 14.13 -16.65
CA GLY A 26 -12.19 14.37 -17.98
C GLY A 26 -12.60 13.12 -18.77
N LYS A 27 -12.55 11.90 -18.20
CA LYS A 27 -12.96 10.66 -18.90
C LYS A 27 -13.97 9.85 -18.08
N LYS A 28 -14.94 9.21 -18.75
CA LYS A 28 -16.04 8.44 -18.13
C LYS A 28 -15.73 6.96 -17.90
N HIS A 29 -14.56 6.46 -18.30
CA HIS A 29 -14.25 5.03 -18.20
C HIS A 29 -13.40 4.72 -16.97
N GLY A 30 -13.98 3.94 -16.06
CA GLY A 30 -13.29 3.36 -14.93
C GLY A 30 -12.24 2.36 -15.40
N LEU A 31 -11.17 2.23 -14.62
CA LEU A 31 -10.08 1.29 -14.87
C LEU A 31 -10.62 -0.14 -14.97
N LYS A 32 -10.18 -0.89 -15.98
CA LYS A 32 -10.58 -2.29 -16.12
C LYS A 32 -10.07 -3.09 -14.93
N MET A 33 -10.91 -4.01 -14.45
CA MET A 33 -10.84 -4.67 -13.15
C MET A 33 -9.55 -5.49 -12.93
N GLU A 34 -8.82 -5.83 -13.98
CA GLU A 34 -7.76 -6.84 -13.98
C GLU A 34 -6.34 -6.24 -14.04
N ASP A 35 -6.21 -4.95 -14.34
CA ASP A 35 -5.00 -4.45 -15.01
C ASP A 35 -3.96 -3.77 -14.10
N SER A 36 -4.27 -3.42 -12.85
CA SER A 36 -3.31 -2.70 -11.99
C SER A 36 -3.62 -2.82 -10.50
N ILE A 37 -3.90 -4.02 -9.99
CA ILE A 37 -4.27 -4.21 -8.58
C ILE A 37 -3.12 -4.78 -7.73
N TRP A 38 -2.07 -5.34 -8.33
CA TRP A 38 -1.04 -6.08 -7.58
C TRP A 38 -0.25 -5.22 -6.58
N TRP A 39 -0.11 -3.92 -6.81
CA TRP A 39 0.51 -3.00 -5.84
C TRP A 39 -0.33 -2.78 -4.59
N ILE A 40 -1.65 -2.97 -4.68
CA ILE A 40 -2.56 -2.88 -3.53
C ILE A 40 -2.20 -3.96 -2.52
N ASP A 41 -1.91 -5.18 -3.00
CA ASP A 41 -1.55 -6.29 -2.14
C ASP A 41 -0.24 -5.99 -1.37
N TRP A 42 0.74 -5.37 -2.02
CA TRP A 42 1.99 -4.95 -1.37
C TRP A 42 1.75 -3.90 -0.27
N ILE A 43 0.96 -2.86 -0.54
CA ILE A 43 0.70 -1.78 0.43
C ILE A 43 -0.16 -2.26 1.61
N VAL A 44 -1.15 -3.10 1.33
CA VAL A 44 -1.96 -3.70 2.42
C VAL A 44 -1.08 -4.60 3.27
N THR A 45 -0.26 -5.46 2.66
CA THR A 45 0.68 -6.32 3.40
C THR A 45 1.66 -5.47 4.23
N ALA A 46 2.17 -4.37 3.68
CA ALA A 46 3.06 -3.44 4.37
C ALA A 46 2.42 -2.84 5.62
N SER A 47 1.16 -2.45 5.51
CA SER A 47 0.40 -1.85 6.61
C SER A 47 0.12 -2.83 7.72
N ILE A 48 -0.25 -4.06 7.35
CA ILE A 48 -0.47 -5.14 8.31
C ILE A 48 0.84 -5.52 9.01
N ALA A 49 1.95 -5.65 8.27
CA ALA A 49 3.25 -5.96 8.84
C ALA A 49 3.67 -4.91 9.88
N LEU A 50 3.57 -3.62 9.53
CA LEU A 50 3.91 -2.53 10.45
C LEU A 50 3.04 -2.55 11.71
N VAL A 51 1.71 -2.67 11.56
CA VAL A 51 0.77 -2.69 12.69
C VAL A 51 1.03 -3.88 13.61
N VAL A 52 1.21 -5.08 13.05
CA VAL A 52 1.46 -6.30 13.84
C VAL A 52 2.77 -6.18 14.62
N LEU A 53 3.85 -5.73 13.97
CA LEU A 53 5.16 -5.63 14.62
C LEU A 53 5.21 -4.54 15.68
N VAL A 54 4.60 -3.37 15.44
CA VAL A 54 4.51 -2.28 16.44
C VAL A 54 3.62 -2.69 17.62
N THR A 55 2.51 -3.37 17.36
CA THR A 55 1.63 -3.88 18.42
C THR A 55 2.32 -4.95 19.25
N ALA A 56 3.05 -5.87 18.62
CA ALA A 56 3.84 -6.88 19.33
C ALA A 56 4.91 -6.25 20.22
N ALA A 57 5.66 -5.26 19.70
CA ALA A 57 6.65 -4.53 20.48
C ALA A 57 6.01 -3.81 21.69
N SER A 58 4.84 -3.21 21.49
CA SER A 58 4.10 -2.51 22.55
C SER A 58 3.58 -3.47 23.63
N TYR A 59 3.12 -4.66 23.23
CA TYR A 59 2.68 -5.71 24.15
C TYR A 59 3.83 -6.22 25.03
N ASP A 60 5.02 -6.32 24.46
CA ASP A 60 6.26 -6.69 25.17
C ASP A 60 6.82 -5.54 26.04
N GLY A 61 6.18 -4.37 26.06
CA GLY A 61 6.65 -3.19 26.80
C GLY A 61 7.96 -2.60 26.28
N LYS A 62 8.33 -2.89 25.02
CA LYS A 62 9.56 -2.38 24.40
C LYS A 62 9.44 -0.88 24.12
N PRO A 63 10.54 -0.12 24.22
CA PRO A 63 10.53 1.30 23.89
C PRO A 63 10.21 1.50 22.40
N THR A 64 9.07 2.12 22.11
CA THR A 64 8.64 2.41 20.75
C THR A 64 9.42 3.59 20.19
N ALA A 65 10.25 3.37 19.17
CA ALA A 65 10.95 4.44 18.47
C ALA A 65 9.96 5.30 17.65
N THR A 66 9.36 6.30 18.29
CA THR A 66 8.26 7.12 17.72
C THR A 66 8.59 7.72 16.37
N LEU A 67 9.84 8.17 16.16
CA LEU A 67 10.28 8.71 14.87
C LEU A 67 10.25 7.66 13.76
N GLN A 68 10.72 6.43 14.03
CA GLN A 68 10.73 5.35 13.05
C GLN A 68 9.32 4.91 12.69
N VAL A 69 8.45 4.79 13.70
CA VAL A 69 7.02 4.50 13.49
C VAL A 69 6.35 5.60 12.67
N GLY A 70 6.63 6.86 12.97
CA GLY A 70 6.13 8.01 12.21
C GLY A 70 6.59 7.99 10.74
N LEU A 71 7.86 7.66 10.48
CA LEU A 71 8.38 7.48 9.12
C LEU A 71 7.70 6.31 8.40
N GLY A 72 7.47 5.19 9.09
CA GLY A 72 6.72 4.04 8.54
C GLY A 72 5.31 4.43 8.11
N PHE A 73 4.58 5.17 8.95
CA PHE A 73 3.27 5.71 8.58
C PHE A 73 3.34 6.71 7.43
N GLY A 74 4.37 7.55 7.38
CA GLY A 74 4.61 8.47 6.27
C GLY A 74 4.80 7.73 4.93
N VAL A 75 5.57 6.65 4.92
CA VAL A 75 5.77 5.80 3.73
C VAL A 75 4.47 5.12 3.30
N LEU A 76 3.68 4.60 4.25
CA LEU A 76 2.37 4.04 3.95
C LEU A 76 1.42 5.10 3.38
N PHE A 77 1.40 6.31 3.94
CA PHE A 77 0.61 7.42 3.41
C PHE A 77 0.94 7.72 1.94
N LEU A 78 2.23 7.77 1.60
CA LEU A 78 2.66 7.91 0.21
C LEU A 78 2.15 6.74 -0.66
N GLY A 79 2.20 5.52 -0.15
CA GLY A 79 1.60 4.37 -0.82
C GLY A 79 0.10 4.53 -1.08
N TYR A 80 -0.68 4.90 -0.05
CA TYR A 80 -2.13 5.02 -0.15
C TYR A 80 -2.59 6.21 -1.00
N SER A 81 -1.80 7.30 -1.07
CA SER A 81 -2.21 8.53 -1.75
C SER A 81 -1.51 8.75 -3.09
N VAL A 82 -0.19 8.59 -3.14
CA VAL A 82 0.62 8.95 -4.32
C VAL A 82 0.59 7.87 -5.39
N ILE A 83 0.71 6.59 -5.00
CA ILE A 83 0.72 5.48 -5.96
C ILE A 83 -0.58 5.41 -6.79
N PRO A 84 -1.79 5.46 -6.22
CA PRO A 84 -3.02 5.43 -7.03
C PRO A 84 -3.09 6.59 -8.03
N PHE A 85 -2.65 7.78 -7.63
CA PHE A 85 -2.59 8.94 -8.53
C PHE A 85 -1.59 8.71 -9.67
N PHE A 86 -0.38 8.24 -9.35
CA PHE A 86 0.65 7.94 -10.35
C PHE A 86 0.20 6.85 -11.33
N VAL A 87 -0.43 5.79 -10.83
CA VAL A 87 -1.03 4.75 -11.66
C VAL A 87 -1.99 5.36 -12.68
N ARG A 88 -2.90 6.22 -12.22
CA ARG A 88 -3.92 6.86 -13.06
C ARG A 88 -3.33 7.72 -14.18
N GLN A 89 -2.26 8.46 -13.88
CA GLN A 89 -1.65 9.39 -14.84
C GLN A 89 -0.64 8.72 -15.79
N VAL A 90 0.17 7.81 -15.24
CA VAL A 90 1.35 7.30 -15.93
C VAL A 90 1.07 5.95 -16.58
N CYS A 91 0.42 5.02 -15.88
CA CYS A 91 0.23 3.65 -16.35
C CYS A 91 -0.88 3.51 -17.40
N TYR A 92 -1.90 4.38 -17.36
CA TYR A 92 -3.06 4.28 -18.23
C TYR A 92 -3.03 5.28 -19.39
N ASP A 93 -3.44 4.82 -20.57
CA ASP A 93 -3.62 5.63 -21.76
C ASP A 93 -4.93 6.44 -21.70
N GLY A 94 -5.10 7.34 -22.67
CA GLY A 94 -6.31 8.14 -22.77
C GLY A 94 -7.60 7.35 -23.06
N ARG A 95 -7.54 6.03 -23.19
CA ARG A 95 -8.69 5.14 -23.40
C ARG A 95 -8.89 4.19 -22.21
N GLY A 96 -8.13 4.36 -21.12
CA GLY A 96 -8.20 3.53 -19.92
C GLY A 96 -7.54 2.16 -20.06
N LYS A 97 -6.68 1.95 -21.07
CA LYS A 97 -5.86 0.74 -21.23
C LYS A 97 -4.47 0.97 -20.65
N ILE A 98 -3.83 -0.08 -20.17
CA ILE A 98 -2.43 0.01 -19.71
C ILE A 98 -1.53 0.37 -20.91
N LYS A 99 -0.66 1.36 -20.76
CA LYS A 99 0.30 1.78 -21.80
C LYS A 99 1.36 0.71 -22.08
N SER A 100 1.91 0.09 -21.04
CA SER A 100 2.94 -0.95 -21.17
C SER A 100 3.14 -1.70 -19.85
N TRP A 101 3.45 -3.00 -19.95
CA TRP A 101 3.86 -3.87 -18.84
C TRP A 101 5.03 -3.33 -18.01
N LYS A 102 5.93 -2.53 -18.62
CA LYS A 102 7.06 -1.91 -17.89
C LYS A 102 6.56 -1.00 -16.75
N HIS A 103 5.48 -0.27 -16.97
CA HIS A 103 4.91 0.61 -15.93
C HIS A 103 4.32 -0.20 -14.77
N ILE A 104 3.71 -1.36 -15.06
CA ILE A 104 3.19 -2.28 -14.04
C ILE A 104 4.33 -2.85 -13.20
N ALA A 105 5.44 -3.25 -13.84
CA ALA A 105 6.60 -3.79 -13.15
C ALA A 105 7.22 -2.76 -12.20
N VAL A 106 7.46 -1.53 -12.67
CA VAL A 106 7.99 -0.42 -11.85
C VAL A 106 7.10 -0.17 -10.63
N LEU A 107 5.78 -0.18 -10.82
CA LEU A 107 4.84 0.09 -9.75
C LEU A 107 4.77 -1.05 -8.72
N ASN A 108 4.94 -2.30 -9.16
CA ASN A 108 5.10 -3.43 -8.25
C ASN A 108 6.39 -3.32 -7.44
N PHE A 109 7.51 -2.96 -8.07
CA PHE A 109 8.77 -2.72 -7.35
C PHE A 109 8.62 -1.60 -6.30
N ALA A 110 7.90 -0.52 -6.63
CA ALA A 110 7.61 0.53 -5.66
C ALA A 110 6.76 0.02 -4.47
N GLY A 111 5.71 -0.77 -4.74
CA GLY A 111 4.90 -1.42 -3.70
C GLY A 111 5.73 -2.37 -2.82
N MET A 112 6.59 -3.19 -3.43
CA MET A 112 7.51 -4.08 -2.72
C MET A 112 8.50 -3.30 -1.85
N ALA A 113 9.04 -2.18 -2.35
CA ALA A 113 9.94 -1.33 -1.57
C ALA A 113 9.24 -0.73 -0.33
N ILE A 114 7.97 -0.34 -0.46
CA ILE A 114 7.14 0.11 0.68
C ILE A 114 6.97 -1.03 1.69
N LEU A 115 6.65 -2.25 1.23
CA LEU A 115 6.56 -3.42 2.10
C LEU A 115 7.86 -3.67 2.86
N LEU A 116 8.99 -3.75 2.16
CA LEU A 116 10.29 -4.01 2.76
C LEU A 116 10.66 -2.92 3.77
N SER A 117 10.38 -1.65 3.46
CA SER A 117 10.63 -0.53 4.37
C SER A 117 9.77 -0.60 5.62
N SER A 118 8.46 -0.85 5.47
CA SER A 118 7.54 -1.00 6.61
C SER A 118 7.86 -2.22 7.47
N ALA A 119 8.25 -3.33 6.86
CA ALA A 119 8.70 -4.52 7.57
C ALA A 119 10.01 -4.28 8.33
N ALA A 120 10.98 -3.60 7.71
CA ALA A 120 12.26 -3.25 8.35
C ALA A 120 12.06 -2.29 9.53
N VAL A 121 11.19 -1.28 9.40
CA VAL A 121 10.82 -0.40 10.51
C VAL A 121 10.17 -1.21 11.63
N GLY A 122 9.19 -2.05 11.31
CA GLY A 122 8.53 -2.90 12.30
C GLY A 122 9.50 -3.86 13.00
N ALA A 123 10.41 -4.48 12.27
CA ALA A 123 11.41 -5.40 12.82
C ALA A 123 12.37 -4.68 13.77
N ASN A 124 12.89 -3.52 13.37
CA ASN A 124 13.74 -2.67 14.24
C ASN A 124 13.02 -2.25 15.52
N VAL A 125 11.73 -1.85 15.43
CA VAL A 125 10.93 -1.48 16.61
C VAL A 125 10.67 -2.68 17.52
N ASN A 126 10.49 -3.88 16.93
CA ASN A 126 10.29 -5.12 17.68
C ASN A 126 11.60 -5.74 18.21
N GLY A 127 12.76 -5.26 17.75
CA GLY A 127 14.07 -5.79 18.12
C GLY A 127 14.39 -7.14 17.48
N VAL A 128 13.93 -7.37 16.24
CA VAL A 128 14.21 -8.55 15.41
C VAL A 128 15.14 -8.19 14.26
#